data_AF-A0A3N2PKH1-F1
#
_entry.id   AF-A0A3N2PKH1-F1
#
_cell.length_a   1.000
_cell.length_b   1.000
_cell.length_c   1.000
_cell.angle_alpha   90.00
_cell.angle_beta   90.00
_cell.angle_gamma   90.00
#
_symmetry.space_group_name_H-M   'P 1'
#
loop_
_entity.id
_entity.type
_entity.pdbx_description
1 polymer ?
#
loop_
_entity_poly.entity_id
_entity_poly.type
_entity_poly.pdbx_seq_one_letter_code
_entity_poly.pdbx_strand_id
1 'polypeptide(L)'
;MEHRDGSGARTYVNLPENRQLSDVQVDPEANLNVSDARGKRMKKPQREGRAAPQQYYVDYLFPKGNVQDTSPHSAHGVDTKLRTAQIEMRLAEIEEAVYVLGRINEGAGREVAAANLRRKGNVGSSSKGLEGIDWAAWEGRLYLDEGVTVMGHSFGGATTVQCLRTERRFEWVGQGIALDAWGPATPSAGAAEGTGVIDKPLLSIGSEAFMHWEENFDRVVGVCREAATSGRGRSWMMTIRGSTHLSQTDFGVLYPTWMDLLCKTLVNPLRALYLTVAPSMEFLRLVLSAEQVEGARGVDFWPDEGILRTAVEPEAEVTKEHRPEEKWIASRLRVDNELRLRARRWLRWTRKKEEKGKGKRGLLVDWDDGNEIWMHFRPERGVMDREGDDEAKLNAKNDVEDESSSRASSAREGTAVKPEEDMTSWTTRTIDAVVGGG
;
A
#
# COMPACT_ATOMS: atom_id res chain seq x y z
N MET A 1 -2.12 3.21 -1.07
CA MET A 1 -2.21 4.45 -1.87
C MET A 1 -1.91 4.18 -3.33
N GLU A 2 -2.82 4.56 -4.22
CA GLU A 2 -2.80 4.23 -5.66
C GLU A 2 -1.67 4.92 -6.45
N HIS A 3 -1.28 4.26 -7.55
CA HIS A 3 -0.35 4.75 -8.55
C HIS A 3 -0.94 5.94 -9.33
N ARG A 4 -0.34 7.13 -9.21
CA ARG A 4 -0.77 8.37 -9.90
C ARG A 4 0.43 9.20 -10.35
N ASP A 5 1.38 8.59 -11.05
CA ASP A 5 2.63 9.22 -11.48
C ASP A 5 2.53 9.98 -12.82
N GLY A 6 1.41 9.94 -13.53
CA GLY A 6 1.29 10.61 -14.84
C GLY A 6 0.16 10.08 -15.71
N SER A 7 -0.46 8.97 -15.29
CA SER A 7 -1.59 8.31 -15.94
C SER A 7 -2.94 8.60 -15.26
N GLY A 8 -2.99 9.62 -14.39
CA GLY A 8 -4.14 9.88 -13.51
C GLY A 8 -5.45 10.08 -14.28
N ALA A 9 -6.45 9.25 -13.97
CA ALA A 9 -7.80 9.47 -14.45
C ALA A 9 -8.32 10.83 -13.95
N ARG A 10 -9.07 11.52 -14.81
CA ARG A 10 -9.84 12.72 -14.47
C ARG A 10 -10.65 12.49 -13.19
N THR A 11 -10.46 13.34 -12.18
CA THR A 11 -11.24 13.28 -10.94
C THR A 11 -12.53 14.07 -11.12
N TYR A 12 -13.68 13.43 -10.94
CA TYR A 12 -14.97 14.11 -10.91
C TYR A 12 -15.31 14.53 -9.49
N VAL A 13 -15.68 15.80 -9.32
CA VAL A 13 -16.17 16.35 -8.06
C VAL A 13 -17.66 16.65 -8.22
N ASN A 14 -18.47 15.85 -7.54
CA ASN A 14 -19.90 16.07 -7.45
C ASN A 14 -20.16 17.13 -6.37
N LEU A 15 -21.14 18.02 -6.57
CA LEU A 15 -21.55 19.01 -5.59
C LEU A 15 -22.84 18.58 -4.88
N PRO A 16 -22.98 18.86 -3.57
CA PRO A 16 -24.25 18.76 -2.86
C PRO A 16 -25.34 19.66 -3.47
N GLU A 17 -26.60 19.33 -3.26
CA GLU A 17 -27.75 20.08 -3.83
C GLU A 17 -27.82 21.55 -3.40
N ASN A 18 -27.26 21.88 -2.23
CA ASN A 18 -27.22 23.23 -1.67
C ASN A 18 -25.97 24.04 -2.08
N ARG A 19 -25.07 23.47 -2.90
CA ARG A 19 -23.86 24.15 -3.40
C ARG A 19 -24.01 24.40 -4.89
N GLN A 20 -23.60 25.58 -5.32
CA GLN A 20 -23.52 25.90 -6.74
C GLN A 20 -22.06 25.95 -7.21
N LEU A 21 -21.86 25.70 -8.51
CA LEU A 21 -20.56 25.88 -9.15
C LEU A 21 -20.00 27.31 -8.97
N SER A 22 -20.86 28.31 -8.86
CA SER A 22 -20.47 29.70 -8.57
C SER A 22 -19.79 29.89 -7.20
N ASP A 23 -20.02 28.97 -6.28
CA ASP A 23 -19.46 29.01 -4.92
C ASP A 23 -18.05 28.42 -4.88
N VAL A 24 -17.62 27.74 -5.96
CA VAL A 24 -16.26 27.24 -6.12
C VAL A 24 -15.38 28.41 -6.58
N GLN A 25 -14.57 28.94 -5.67
CA GLN A 25 -13.51 29.89 -6.03
C GLN A 25 -12.47 29.17 -6.89
N VAL A 26 -12.58 29.33 -8.20
CA VAL A 26 -11.54 28.91 -9.14
C VAL A 26 -10.55 30.06 -9.23
N ASP A 27 -9.30 29.83 -8.84
CA ASP A 27 -8.23 30.77 -9.10
C ASP A 27 -8.16 31.03 -10.62
N PRO A 28 -8.31 32.28 -11.09
CA PRO A 28 -8.29 32.60 -12.53
C PRO A 28 -6.98 32.24 -13.23
N GLU A 29 -5.87 32.04 -12.50
CA GLU A 29 -4.60 31.53 -13.04
C GLU A 29 -4.43 30.01 -12.93
N ALA A 30 -5.21 29.34 -12.06
CA ALA A 30 -5.20 27.90 -12.03
C ALA A 30 -5.85 27.37 -13.30
N ASN A 31 -5.08 26.68 -14.14
CA ASN A 31 -5.55 25.87 -15.27
C ASN A 31 -6.38 24.65 -14.78
N LEU A 32 -7.27 24.84 -13.82
CA LEU A 32 -8.35 23.90 -13.57
C LEU A 32 -9.24 23.98 -14.81
N ASN A 33 -9.18 22.95 -15.66
CA ASN A 33 -10.11 22.77 -16.77
C ASN A 33 -11.51 22.48 -16.20
N VAL A 34 -12.13 23.47 -15.56
CA VAL A 34 -13.52 23.40 -15.10
C VAL A 34 -14.40 23.49 -16.33
N SER A 35 -14.73 22.34 -16.92
CA SER A 35 -15.74 22.25 -17.96
C SER A 35 -16.85 21.29 -17.55
N ASP A 36 -18.00 21.39 -18.21
CA ASP A 36 -19.12 20.52 -17.88
C ASP A 36 -18.79 19.04 -18.19
N ALA A 37 -19.66 18.12 -17.76
CA ALA A 37 -19.49 16.68 -18.01
C ALA A 37 -19.25 16.30 -19.50
N ARG A 38 -19.51 17.23 -20.43
CA ARG A 38 -19.40 17.07 -21.89
C ARG A 38 -18.20 17.79 -22.50
N GLY A 39 -17.29 18.35 -21.69
CA GLY A 39 -16.07 19.00 -22.17
C GLY A 39 -16.30 20.38 -22.81
N LYS A 40 -17.49 20.97 -22.68
CA LYS A 40 -17.79 22.29 -23.27
C LYS A 40 -17.50 23.41 -22.26
N ARG A 41 -16.80 24.47 -22.70
CA ARG A 41 -16.74 25.76 -21.95
C ARG A 41 -18.18 26.20 -21.66
N MET A 42 -18.56 26.27 -20.39
CA MET A 42 -19.93 26.64 -20.03
C MET A 42 -20.20 28.10 -20.42
N LYS A 43 -21.24 28.31 -21.25
CA LYS A 43 -21.98 29.57 -21.32
C LYS A 43 -23.14 29.50 -20.31
N LYS A 44 -23.50 30.65 -19.70
CA LYS A 44 -24.50 30.80 -18.63
C LYS A 44 -25.75 29.90 -18.82
N PRO A 45 -26.30 29.31 -17.75
CA PRO A 45 -27.37 28.32 -17.86
C PRO A 45 -28.67 28.96 -18.36
N GLN A 46 -29.27 28.35 -19.38
CA GLN A 46 -30.62 28.65 -19.85
C GLN A 46 -31.45 27.36 -19.79
N ARG A 47 -32.27 27.25 -18.73
CA ARG A 47 -33.66 26.72 -18.70
C ARG A 47 -34.00 26.10 -17.33
N GLU A 48 -35.14 26.57 -16.82
CA GLU A 48 -35.82 26.15 -15.61
C GLU A 48 -36.31 24.70 -15.69
N GLY A 49 -36.28 23.98 -14.55
CA GLY A 49 -37.17 22.85 -14.31
C GLY A 49 -36.53 21.56 -13.80
N ARG A 50 -35.23 21.31 -14.03
CA ARG A 50 -34.47 20.24 -13.36
C ARG A 50 -33.04 20.71 -13.15
N ALA A 51 -32.62 20.85 -11.89
CA ALA A 51 -31.22 21.05 -11.57
C ALA A 51 -30.45 19.81 -12.06
N ALA A 52 -29.68 19.96 -13.15
CA ALA A 52 -28.71 18.93 -13.52
C ALA A 52 -27.72 18.77 -12.36
N PRO A 53 -27.25 17.54 -12.05
CA PRO A 53 -26.24 17.34 -11.00
C PRO A 53 -25.05 18.26 -11.30
N GLN A 54 -24.80 19.20 -10.39
CA GLN A 54 -23.74 20.18 -10.56
C GLN A 54 -22.43 19.48 -10.22
N GLN A 55 -21.55 19.36 -11.20
CA GLN A 55 -20.28 18.68 -11.07
C GLN A 55 -19.22 19.43 -11.85
N TYR A 56 -17.99 19.39 -11.36
CA TYR A 56 -16.81 19.75 -12.12
C TYR A 56 -15.84 18.58 -12.14
N TYR A 57 -14.78 18.71 -12.92
CA TYR A 57 -13.69 17.75 -12.87
C TYR A 57 -12.36 18.48 -12.73
N VAL A 58 -11.40 17.76 -12.18
CA VAL A 58 -10.01 18.17 -12.07
C VAL A 58 -9.21 17.24 -12.96
N ASP A 59 -8.62 17.81 -14.01
CA ASP A 59 -7.67 17.07 -14.85
C ASP A 59 -6.37 16.88 -14.08
N TYR A 60 -5.69 15.78 -14.36
CA TYR A 60 -4.35 15.57 -13.85
C TYR A 60 -3.40 16.66 -14.39
N LEU A 61 -2.59 17.24 -13.51
CA LEU A 61 -1.61 18.26 -13.90
C LEU A 61 -0.40 17.58 -14.53
N PHE A 62 -0.17 17.88 -15.80
CA PHE A 62 1.01 17.41 -16.52
C PHE A 62 2.16 18.42 -16.40
N PRO A 63 3.41 17.94 -16.34
CA PRO A 63 4.60 18.79 -16.35
C PRO A 63 4.67 19.63 -17.62
N LYS A 64 4.92 20.94 -17.46
CA LYS A 64 4.94 21.87 -18.59
C LYS A 64 6.23 21.68 -19.40
N GLY A 65 6.10 21.17 -20.63
CA GLY A 65 7.23 20.98 -21.53
C GLY A 65 8.11 19.76 -21.22
N ASN A 66 7.70 18.90 -20.29
CA ASN A 66 8.44 17.70 -19.89
C ASN A 66 7.53 16.46 -19.85
N VAL A 67 6.94 16.09 -20.99
CA VAL A 67 5.91 15.02 -21.09
C VAL A 67 6.42 13.64 -20.62
N GLN A 68 7.73 13.45 -20.57
CA GLN A 68 8.37 12.19 -20.17
C GLN A 68 8.99 12.24 -18.78
N ASP A 69 8.58 13.16 -17.90
CA ASP A 69 9.20 13.35 -16.57
C ASP A 69 9.15 12.12 -15.65
N THR A 70 8.32 11.11 -15.95
CA THR A 70 8.28 9.81 -15.25
C THR A 70 9.26 8.78 -15.80
N SER A 71 9.86 9.04 -16.96
CA SER A 71 10.72 8.11 -17.67
C SER A 71 12.16 8.16 -17.13
N PRO A 72 12.83 7.00 -16.99
CA PRO A 72 14.27 6.94 -16.75
C PRO A 72 15.12 7.70 -17.79
N HIS A 73 14.56 7.96 -18.98
CA HIS A 73 15.25 8.62 -20.10
C HIS A 73 14.84 10.07 -20.31
N SER A 74 14.14 10.68 -19.36
CA SER A 74 13.77 12.09 -19.45
C SER A 74 15.02 12.97 -19.53
N ALA A 75 15.21 13.69 -20.64
CA ALA A 75 16.31 14.64 -20.79
C ALA A 75 16.24 15.81 -19.79
N HIS A 76 15.05 16.12 -19.28
CA HIS A 76 14.81 17.17 -18.29
C HIS A 76 14.70 16.61 -16.86
N GLY A 77 14.88 15.30 -16.68
CA GLY A 77 14.67 14.63 -15.39
C GLY A 77 13.21 14.71 -14.92
N VAL A 78 13.03 14.49 -13.62
CA VAL A 78 11.73 14.59 -12.94
C VAL A 78 11.41 16.05 -12.61
N ASP A 79 10.17 16.49 -12.84
CA ASP A 79 9.70 17.80 -12.39
C ASP A 79 9.46 17.80 -10.87
N THR A 80 10.53 18.00 -10.10
CA THR A 80 10.49 17.92 -8.63
C THR A 80 9.51 18.92 -8.01
N LYS A 81 9.30 20.09 -8.64
CA LYS A 81 8.33 21.09 -8.13
C LYS A 81 6.91 20.57 -8.27
N LEU A 82 6.54 20.07 -9.45
CA LEU A 82 5.22 19.47 -9.66
C LEU A 82 5.02 18.24 -8.78
N ARG A 83 6.00 17.34 -8.73
CA ARG A 83 5.87 16.08 -7.96
C ARG A 83 5.79 16.34 -6.46
N THR A 84 6.51 17.33 -5.93
CA THR A 84 6.38 17.73 -4.53
C THR A 84 4.98 18.29 -4.24
N ALA A 85 4.45 19.17 -5.09
CA ALA A 85 3.09 19.69 -4.92
C ALA A 85 2.01 18.59 -5.01
N GLN A 86 2.20 17.60 -5.87
CA GLN A 86 1.31 16.44 -5.96
C GLN A 86 1.41 15.55 -4.72
N ILE A 87 2.60 15.37 -4.14
CA ILE A 87 2.74 14.68 -2.85
C ILE A 87 1.99 15.43 -1.76
N GLU A 88 2.12 16.75 -1.67
CA GLU A 88 1.37 17.54 -0.67
C GLU A 88 -0.15 17.37 -0.79
N MET A 89 -0.67 17.35 -2.03
CA MET A 89 -2.07 17.04 -2.28
C MET A 89 -2.42 15.63 -1.79
N ARG A 90 -1.59 14.62 -2.06
CA ARG A 90 -1.81 13.25 -1.59
C ARG A 90 -1.75 13.14 -0.07
N LEU A 91 -0.87 13.89 0.58
CA LEU A 91 -0.80 13.97 2.04
C LEU A 91 -2.11 14.54 2.63
N ALA A 92 -2.67 15.57 2.01
CA ALA A 92 -3.98 16.10 2.40
C ALA A 92 -5.13 15.10 2.15
N GLU A 93 -5.09 14.35 1.05
CA GLU A 93 -6.07 13.28 0.77
C GLU A 93 -6.03 12.17 1.83
N ILE A 94 -4.84 11.83 2.35
CA ILE A 94 -4.68 10.85 3.44
C ILE A 94 -5.30 11.37 4.73
N GLU A 95 -5.01 12.62 5.11
CA GLU A 95 -5.59 13.22 6.32
C GLU A 95 -7.12 13.23 6.26
N GLU A 96 -7.70 13.63 5.12
CA GLU A 96 -9.15 13.60 4.92
C GLU A 96 -9.70 12.18 5.02
N ALA A 97 -9.01 11.19 4.44
CA ALA A 97 -9.42 9.79 4.55
C ALA A 97 -9.41 9.31 6.00
N VAL A 98 -8.36 9.61 6.77
CA VAL A 98 -8.26 9.25 8.19
C VAL A 98 -9.28 10.00 9.04
N TYR A 99 -9.54 11.28 8.75
CA TYR A 99 -10.61 12.04 9.39
C TYR A 99 -11.98 11.37 9.18
N VAL A 100 -12.31 10.98 7.95
CA VAL A 100 -13.58 10.28 7.65
C VAL A 100 -13.64 8.92 8.34
N LEU A 101 -12.52 8.18 8.39
CA LEU A 101 -12.44 6.91 9.13
C LEU A 101 -12.63 7.13 10.64
N GLY A 102 -12.06 8.20 11.20
CA GLY A 102 -12.23 8.60 12.60
C GLY A 102 -13.70 8.83 12.91
N ARG A 103 -14.39 9.62 12.08
CA ARG A 103 -15.84 9.82 12.20
C ARG A 103 -16.65 8.52 12.16
N ILE A 104 -16.27 7.57 11.29
CA ILE A 104 -16.93 6.27 11.22
C ILE A 104 -16.66 5.49 12.52
N ASN A 105 -15.42 5.52 13.01
CA ASN A 105 -14.99 4.84 14.24
C ASN A 105 -15.69 5.41 15.48
N GLU A 106 -16.01 6.70 15.50
CA GLU A 106 -16.77 7.40 16.55
C GLU A 106 -18.29 7.14 16.48
N GLY A 107 -18.77 6.29 15.57
CA GLY A 107 -20.18 5.95 15.42
C GLY A 107 -20.96 6.86 14.46
N ALA A 108 -20.32 7.86 13.85
CA ALA A 108 -20.97 8.79 12.91
C ALA A 108 -21.06 8.27 11.46
N GLY A 109 -20.93 6.95 11.24
CA GLY A 109 -20.93 6.36 9.89
C GLY A 109 -22.22 6.65 9.08
N ARG A 110 -23.37 6.78 9.75
CA ARG A 110 -24.64 7.17 9.07
C ARG A 110 -24.60 8.59 8.51
N GLU A 111 -23.97 9.52 9.22
CA GLU A 111 -23.83 10.90 8.76
C GLU A 111 -22.86 11.01 7.59
N VAL A 112 -21.73 10.29 7.67
CA VAL A 112 -20.79 10.14 6.56
C VAL A 112 -21.50 9.57 5.33
N ALA A 113 -22.32 8.54 5.51
CA ALA A 113 -23.10 7.96 4.42
C ALA A 113 -24.14 8.93 3.84
N ALA A 114 -24.76 9.77 4.68
CA ALA A 114 -25.72 10.78 4.23
C ALA A 114 -25.04 11.90 3.40
N ALA A 115 -23.79 12.23 3.73
CA ALA A 115 -22.98 13.19 2.98
C ALA A 115 -22.35 12.61 1.69
N ASN A 116 -22.39 11.28 1.50
CA ASN A 116 -21.76 10.63 0.36
C ASN A 116 -22.40 11.03 -0.97
N LEU A 117 -21.59 11.59 -1.86
CA LEU A 117 -21.98 11.96 -3.21
C LEU A 117 -21.74 10.85 -4.24
N ARG A 118 -21.07 9.75 -3.89
CA ARG A 118 -20.90 8.58 -4.78
C ARG A 118 -22.14 7.69 -4.76
N ARG A 119 -23.23 8.17 -5.34
CA ARG A 119 -24.53 7.47 -5.42
C ARG A 119 -25.13 7.55 -6.82
N LYS A 120 -26.15 6.73 -7.08
CA LYS A 120 -26.87 6.69 -8.36
C LYS A 120 -27.30 8.11 -8.78
N GLY A 121 -26.99 8.47 -10.02
CA GLY A 121 -27.28 9.79 -10.60
C GLY A 121 -26.07 10.71 -10.72
N ASN A 122 -25.01 10.47 -9.94
CA ASN A 122 -23.78 11.25 -9.96
C ASN A 122 -22.69 10.58 -10.81
N VAL A 123 -21.85 11.37 -11.51
CA VAL A 123 -20.78 10.82 -12.34
C VAL A 123 -19.67 10.22 -11.48
N GLY A 124 -19.06 9.14 -11.97
CA GLY A 124 -17.99 8.42 -11.26
C GLY A 124 -18.47 7.67 -10.01
N SER A 125 -19.78 7.40 -9.92
CA SER A 125 -20.41 6.76 -8.76
C SER A 125 -20.80 5.31 -9.01
N SER A 126 -20.70 4.48 -7.98
CA SER A 126 -21.31 3.14 -7.98
C SER A 126 -22.83 3.28 -7.91
N SER A 127 -23.56 2.42 -8.63
CA SER A 127 -25.02 2.34 -8.55
C SER A 127 -25.52 1.93 -7.16
N LYS A 128 -24.72 1.15 -6.42
CA LYS A 128 -25.01 0.68 -5.06
C LYS A 128 -24.63 1.70 -3.98
N GLY A 129 -23.71 2.62 -4.28
CA GLY A 129 -23.19 3.58 -3.30
C GLY A 129 -22.74 2.89 -2.01
N LEU A 130 -23.34 3.29 -0.89
CA LEU A 130 -23.07 2.76 0.46
C LEU A 130 -24.27 1.95 1.02
N GLU A 131 -25.18 1.50 0.15
CA GLU A 131 -26.36 0.73 0.56
C GLU A 131 -25.97 -0.64 1.14
N GLY A 132 -26.56 -0.97 2.30
CA GLY A 132 -26.39 -2.26 2.98
C GLY A 132 -25.17 -2.34 3.91
N ILE A 133 -24.47 -1.23 4.16
CA ILE A 133 -23.42 -1.18 5.18
C ILE A 133 -24.06 -1.02 6.56
N ASP A 134 -23.74 -1.94 7.48
CA ASP A 134 -24.05 -1.77 8.90
C ASP A 134 -23.00 -0.88 9.57
N TRP A 135 -23.29 0.41 9.67
CA TRP A 135 -22.36 1.39 10.24
C TRP A 135 -22.11 1.20 11.73
N ALA A 136 -23.06 0.62 12.49
CA ALA A 136 -22.87 0.38 13.91
C ALA A 136 -21.77 -0.67 14.16
N ALA A 137 -21.57 -1.60 13.20
CA ALA A 137 -20.51 -2.60 13.29
C ALA A 137 -19.09 -2.02 13.20
N TRP A 138 -18.92 -0.76 12.80
CA TRP A 138 -17.62 -0.10 12.64
C TRP A 138 -17.22 0.78 13.83
N GLU A 139 -18.15 1.05 14.76
CA GLU A 139 -17.89 1.87 15.94
C GLU A 139 -16.84 1.21 16.85
N GLY A 140 -15.79 1.95 17.19
CA GLY A 140 -14.68 1.51 18.03
C GLY A 140 -13.90 0.31 17.45
N ARG A 141 -13.83 0.16 16.13
CA ARG A 141 -13.16 -0.98 15.46
C ARG A 141 -11.84 -0.64 14.78
N LEU A 142 -11.47 0.62 14.72
CA LEU A 142 -10.28 1.08 14.00
C LEU A 142 -9.26 1.66 14.99
N TYR A 143 -8.03 1.15 14.94
CA TYR A 143 -6.87 1.76 15.59
C TYR A 143 -6.39 2.93 14.73
N LEU A 144 -6.82 4.14 15.08
CA LEU A 144 -6.51 5.36 14.31
C LEU A 144 -5.61 6.34 15.06
N ASP A 145 -5.54 6.23 16.39
CA ASP A 145 -4.78 7.17 17.23
C ASP A 145 -3.28 6.81 17.29
N GLU A 146 -2.93 5.55 17.08
CA GLU A 146 -1.55 5.06 17.08
C GLU A 146 -1.40 3.82 16.19
N GLY A 147 -0.22 3.68 15.58
CA GLY A 147 0.17 2.45 14.88
C GLY A 147 -0.48 2.26 13.52
N VAL A 148 -0.95 3.32 12.85
CA VAL A 148 -1.49 3.22 11.49
C VAL A 148 -0.38 2.91 10.49
N THR A 149 -0.63 1.96 9.60
CA THR A 149 0.28 1.62 8.50
C THR A 149 -0.02 2.48 7.27
N VAL A 150 1.00 3.15 6.73
CA VAL A 150 0.91 3.81 5.42
C VAL A 150 1.58 2.98 4.33
N MET A 151 0.80 2.49 3.38
CA MET A 151 1.28 1.63 2.30
C MET A 151 0.99 2.23 0.93
N GLY A 152 1.98 2.22 0.03
CA GLY A 152 1.83 2.84 -1.29
C GLY A 152 2.74 2.24 -2.35
N HIS A 153 2.26 2.25 -3.59
CA HIS A 153 2.97 1.73 -4.76
C HIS A 153 3.49 2.86 -5.67
N SER A 154 4.73 2.74 -6.16
CA SER A 154 5.38 3.72 -7.04
C SER A 154 5.41 5.12 -6.44
N PHE A 155 4.73 6.09 -7.05
CA PHE A 155 4.54 7.42 -6.49
C PHE A 155 3.78 7.41 -5.16
N GLY A 156 2.92 6.42 -4.94
CA GLY A 156 2.36 6.13 -3.63
C GLY A 156 3.40 5.70 -2.62
N GLY A 157 4.45 4.98 -3.03
CA GLY A 157 5.60 4.66 -2.19
C GLY A 157 6.42 5.91 -1.83
N ALA A 158 6.61 6.83 -2.79
CA ALA A 158 7.21 8.15 -2.52
C ALA A 158 6.40 8.97 -1.50
N THR A 159 5.07 8.92 -1.58
CA THR A 159 4.21 9.56 -0.57
C THR A 159 4.23 8.84 0.77
N THR A 160 4.30 7.50 0.81
CA THR A 160 4.53 6.76 2.06
C THR A 160 5.79 7.27 2.75
N VAL A 161 6.89 7.41 2.02
CA VAL A 161 8.15 7.96 2.55
C VAL A 161 7.96 9.37 3.10
N GLN A 162 7.25 10.24 2.38
CA GLN A 162 7.01 11.59 2.87
C GLN A 162 6.09 11.65 4.09
N CYS A 163 5.08 10.80 4.14
CA CYS A 163 4.22 10.67 5.32
C CYS A 163 5.03 10.29 6.56
N LEU A 164 6.00 9.38 6.43
CA LEU A 164 6.91 9.01 7.53
C LEU A 164 7.87 10.14 7.94
N ARG A 165 8.26 11.03 7.02
CA ARG A 165 9.14 12.17 7.32
C ARG A 165 8.41 13.37 7.92
N THR A 166 7.09 13.47 7.76
CA THR A 166 6.29 14.57 8.31
C THR A 166 5.64 14.17 9.64
N GLU A 167 6.46 13.82 10.63
CA GLU A 167 6.03 13.24 11.91
C GLU A 167 4.93 14.07 12.60
N ARG A 168 5.12 15.38 12.76
CA ARG A 168 4.14 16.28 13.41
C ARG A 168 2.75 16.30 12.76
N ARG A 169 2.66 15.98 11.48
CA ARG A 169 1.38 15.96 10.73
C ARG A 169 0.74 14.57 10.78
N PHE A 170 1.57 13.53 10.92
CA PHE A 170 1.20 12.13 10.86
C PHE A 170 1.68 11.38 12.11
N GLU A 171 1.41 11.95 13.29
CA GLU A 171 1.85 11.40 14.58
C GLU A 171 1.27 9.99 14.81
N TRP A 172 0.05 9.75 14.33
CA TRP A 172 -0.67 8.47 14.37
C TRP A 172 -0.12 7.38 13.44
N VAL A 173 0.77 7.72 12.50
CA VAL A 173 1.42 6.74 11.63
C VAL A 173 2.52 6.03 12.40
N GLY A 174 2.49 4.71 12.51
CA GLY A 174 3.53 3.94 13.19
C GLY A 174 4.61 3.41 12.24
N GLN A 175 4.26 3.07 11.00
CA GLN A 175 5.13 2.34 10.08
C GLN A 175 4.71 2.52 8.63
N GLY A 176 5.62 2.23 7.70
CA GLY A 176 5.36 2.32 6.27
C GLY A 176 5.77 1.11 5.45
N ILE A 177 5.04 0.88 4.36
CA ILE A 177 5.36 -0.13 3.34
C ILE A 177 5.42 0.55 1.97
N ALA A 178 6.62 0.60 1.39
CA ALA A 178 6.91 1.22 0.10
C ALA A 178 7.06 0.14 -0.98
N LEU A 179 6.05 0.02 -1.84
CA LEU A 179 6.03 -0.93 -2.95
C LEU A 179 6.60 -0.28 -4.21
N ASP A 180 7.76 -0.76 -4.67
CA ASP A 180 8.45 -0.35 -5.90
C ASP A 180 8.47 1.17 -6.08
N ALA A 181 8.89 1.85 -5.02
CA ALA A 181 8.79 3.30 -4.88
C ALA A 181 9.54 4.05 -5.97
N TRP A 182 8.95 5.17 -6.40
CA TRP A 182 9.58 6.07 -7.36
C TRP A 182 10.51 7.05 -6.64
N GLY A 183 11.78 6.65 -6.50
CA GLY A 183 12.83 7.37 -5.78
C GLY A 183 13.07 8.80 -6.28
N PRO A 184 13.23 9.06 -7.60
CA PRO A 184 13.44 10.40 -8.13
C PRO A 184 12.32 11.40 -7.86
N ALA A 185 11.07 10.93 -7.66
CA ALA A 185 9.96 11.78 -7.26
C ALA A 185 9.80 11.91 -5.74
N THR A 186 10.62 11.21 -4.95
CA THR A 186 10.63 11.31 -3.49
C THR A 186 11.47 12.52 -3.09
N PRO A 187 10.90 13.55 -2.47
CA PRO A 187 11.69 14.71 -2.01
C PRO A 187 12.79 14.26 -1.04
N SER A 188 13.90 14.97 -0.98
CA SER A 188 14.98 14.65 -0.02
C SER A 188 14.54 14.94 1.43
N ALA A 189 15.17 14.29 2.41
CA ALA A 189 14.96 14.63 3.82
C ALA A 189 15.30 16.11 4.08
N GLY A 190 14.45 16.80 4.84
CA GLY A 190 14.59 18.23 5.14
C GLY A 190 14.39 19.18 3.95
N ALA A 191 13.97 18.69 2.78
CA ALA A 191 13.73 19.53 1.60
C ALA A 191 12.45 20.38 1.72
N ALA A 192 11.47 19.91 2.50
CA ALA A 192 10.23 20.64 2.80
C ALA A 192 10.18 21.03 4.27
N GLU A 193 9.61 22.19 4.56
CA GLU A 193 9.41 22.66 5.94
C GLU A 193 8.56 21.65 6.72
N GLY A 194 8.99 21.32 7.96
CA GLY A 194 8.31 20.31 8.78
C GLY A 194 8.61 18.85 8.40
N THR A 195 9.55 18.59 7.48
CA THR A 195 10.05 17.23 7.21
C THR A 195 11.35 16.94 7.95
N GLY A 196 11.40 15.81 8.65
CA GLY A 196 12.58 15.28 9.32
C GLY A 196 13.20 14.12 8.56
N VAL A 197 13.85 13.24 9.32
CA VAL A 197 14.30 11.92 8.85
C VAL A 197 13.25 10.88 9.22
N ILE A 198 13.21 9.76 8.50
CA ILE A 198 12.35 8.63 8.85
C ILE A 198 12.88 7.99 10.14
N ASP A 199 12.11 7.99 11.21
CA ASP A 199 12.43 7.36 12.51
C ASP A 199 11.51 6.18 12.85
N LYS A 200 10.69 5.76 11.89
CA LYS A 200 9.67 4.71 11.99
C LYS A 200 10.05 3.48 11.15
N PRO A 201 9.56 2.27 11.49
CA PRO A 201 9.79 1.08 10.69
C PRO A 201 9.34 1.23 9.23
N LEU A 202 10.19 0.75 8.31
CA LEU A 202 9.95 0.80 6.86
C LEU A 202 10.24 -0.55 6.19
N LEU A 203 9.29 -1.05 5.42
CA LEU A 203 9.52 -2.15 4.48
C LEU A 203 9.49 -1.61 3.05
N SER A 204 10.55 -1.86 2.29
CA SER A 204 10.60 -1.61 0.85
C SER A 204 10.61 -2.93 0.07
N ILE A 205 9.65 -3.11 -0.83
CA ILE A 205 9.57 -4.27 -1.73
C ILE A 205 9.64 -3.74 -3.16
N GLY A 206 10.75 -3.96 -3.85
CA GLY A 206 10.96 -3.56 -5.25
C GLY A 206 10.67 -4.67 -6.26
N SER A 207 10.56 -4.27 -7.54
CA SER A 207 10.55 -5.19 -8.68
C SER A 207 11.92 -5.27 -9.36
N GLU A 208 12.24 -6.41 -9.99
CA GLU A 208 13.53 -6.56 -10.69
C GLU A 208 13.68 -5.56 -11.84
N ALA A 209 12.60 -5.26 -12.57
CA ALA A 209 12.64 -4.29 -13.66
C ALA A 209 13.00 -2.88 -13.17
N PHE A 210 12.43 -2.43 -12.05
CA PHE A 210 12.72 -1.12 -11.44
C PHE A 210 14.08 -1.08 -10.75
N MET A 211 14.53 -2.21 -10.18
CA MET A 211 15.87 -2.36 -9.61
C MET A 211 16.97 -2.03 -10.63
N HIS A 212 16.76 -2.36 -11.91
CA HIS A 212 17.73 -2.04 -12.97
C HIS A 212 17.80 -0.55 -13.35
N TRP A 213 16.88 0.29 -12.86
CA TRP A 213 17.01 1.74 -12.94
C TRP A 213 17.87 2.21 -11.76
N GLU A 214 19.18 2.28 -11.99
CA GLU A 214 20.20 2.54 -10.96
C GLU A 214 19.92 3.80 -10.14
N GLU A 215 19.61 4.92 -10.78
CA GLU A 215 19.26 6.16 -10.07
C GLU A 215 18.06 5.96 -9.13
N ASN A 216 17.02 5.25 -9.57
CA ASN A 216 15.87 4.97 -8.71
C ASN A 216 16.23 4.04 -7.56
N PHE A 217 16.97 2.97 -7.85
CA PHE A 217 17.41 2.01 -6.86
C PHE A 217 18.27 2.68 -5.77
N ASP A 218 19.25 3.50 -6.16
CA ASP A 218 20.13 4.23 -5.23
C ASP A 218 19.34 5.17 -4.32
N ARG A 219 18.31 5.83 -4.86
CA ARG A 219 17.41 6.69 -4.06
C ARG A 219 16.63 5.88 -3.04
N VAL A 220 16.08 4.73 -3.42
CA VAL A 220 15.33 3.85 -2.51
C VAL A 220 16.25 3.24 -1.45
N VAL A 221 17.47 2.84 -1.82
CA VAL A 221 18.52 2.40 -0.87
C VAL A 221 18.83 3.52 0.14
N GLY A 222 18.98 4.77 -0.34
CA GLY A 222 19.20 5.93 0.52
C GLY A 222 18.09 6.14 1.55
N VAL A 223 16.83 6.03 1.12
CA VAL A 223 15.65 6.08 2.00
C VAL A 223 15.67 4.95 3.02
N CYS A 224 16.00 3.73 2.61
CA CYS A 224 16.04 2.58 3.52
C CYS A 224 17.16 2.73 4.56
N ARG A 225 18.33 3.26 4.16
CA ARG A 225 19.45 3.57 5.07
C ARG A 225 19.11 4.69 6.05
N GLU A 226 18.41 5.73 5.58
CA GLU A 226 17.88 6.78 6.45
C GLU A 226 16.98 6.17 7.54
N ALA A 227 16.00 5.37 7.14
CA ALA A 227 15.07 4.71 8.05
C ALA A 227 15.74 3.68 8.97
N ALA A 228 16.93 3.19 8.66
CA ALA A 228 17.65 2.20 9.48
C ALA A 228 18.66 2.80 10.45
N THR A 229 19.10 4.05 10.19
CA THR A 229 20.14 4.73 11.00
C THR A 229 19.56 5.72 11.98
N SER A 230 18.28 6.05 11.84
CA SER A 230 17.51 6.81 12.81
C SER A 230 17.27 5.99 14.08
N GLY A 231 17.25 6.65 15.24
CA GLY A 231 17.39 5.98 16.54
C GLY A 231 16.38 4.87 16.84
N ARG A 232 15.14 5.00 16.37
CA ARG A 232 14.04 4.01 16.52
C ARG A 232 13.65 3.33 15.21
N GLY A 233 14.27 3.75 14.10
CA GLY A 233 13.93 3.30 12.78
C GLY A 233 14.54 1.93 12.48
N ARG A 234 13.78 1.11 11.77
CA ARG A 234 14.24 -0.19 11.27
C ARG A 234 13.75 -0.36 9.85
N SER A 235 14.61 -0.88 8.98
CA SER A 235 14.29 -0.97 7.57
C SER A 235 14.58 -2.35 7.01
N TRP A 236 13.72 -2.77 6.08
CA TRP A 236 13.91 -3.95 5.25
C TRP A 236 13.80 -3.53 3.80
N MET A 237 14.66 -4.05 2.94
CA MET A 237 14.61 -3.82 1.51
C MET A 237 14.81 -5.13 0.78
N MET A 238 13.83 -5.50 -0.04
CA MET A 238 13.85 -6.71 -0.85
C MET A 238 13.41 -6.46 -2.28
N THR A 239 13.76 -7.34 -3.20
CA THR A 239 13.32 -7.33 -4.60
C THR A 239 12.77 -8.70 -4.99
N ILE A 240 11.59 -8.71 -5.62
CA ILE A 240 11.00 -9.94 -6.15
C ILE A 240 11.61 -10.23 -7.53
N ARG A 241 12.30 -11.36 -7.67
CA ARG A 241 12.93 -11.75 -8.94
C ARG A 241 11.88 -12.07 -10.00
N GLY A 242 12.21 -11.77 -11.25
CA GLY A 242 11.36 -11.96 -12.41
C GLY A 242 10.16 -11.03 -12.47
N SER A 243 10.05 -10.07 -11.55
CA SER A 243 8.91 -9.15 -11.46
C SER A 243 9.14 -7.85 -12.21
N THR A 244 8.04 -7.24 -12.60
CA THR A 244 7.99 -5.92 -13.24
C THR A 244 7.19 -4.94 -12.38
N HIS A 245 7.25 -3.65 -12.69
CA HIS A 245 6.56 -2.61 -11.93
C HIS A 245 5.06 -2.88 -11.71
N LEU A 246 4.38 -3.42 -12.72
CA LEU A 246 2.95 -3.75 -12.66
C LEU A 246 2.64 -5.04 -11.90
N SER A 247 3.66 -5.82 -11.52
CA SER A 247 3.48 -7.08 -10.78
C SER A 247 2.98 -6.86 -9.35
N GLN A 248 3.11 -5.63 -8.83
CA GLN A 248 2.58 -5.22 -7.53
C GLN A 248 1.19 -4.57 -7.60
N THR A 249 0.50 -4.73 -8.73
CA THR A 249 -0.85 -4.22 -8.96
C THR A 249 -1.78 -5.34 -9.39
N ASP A 250 -3.10 -5.10 -9.34
CA ASP A 250 -4.11 -6.07 -9.79
C ASP A 250 -3.97 -6.44 -11.28
N PHE A 251 -3.26 -5.65 -12.10
CA PHE A 251 -3.00 -5.99 -13.51
C PHE A 251 -2.31 -7.34 -13.68
N GLY A 252 -1.44 -7.72 -12.74
CA GLY A 252 -0.78 -9.03 -12.75
C GLY A 252 -1.78 -10.19 -12.80
N VAL A 253 -2.83 -10.11 -11.98
CA VAL A 253 -3.83 -11.17 -11.81
C VAL A 253 -4.98 -11.03 -12.80
N LEU A 254 -5.41 -9.80 -13.11
CA LEU A 254 -6.52 -9.53 -14.02
C LEU A 254 -6.13 -9.74 -15.49
N TYR A 255 -4.89 -9.41 -15.87
CA TYR A 255 -4.41 -9.46 -17.26
C TYR A 255 -3.10 -10.22 -17.41
N PRO A 256 -3.00 -11.49 -16.93
CA PRO A 256 -1.73 -12.22 -16.85
C PRO A 256 -1.10 -12.47 -18.23
N THR A 257 -1.91 -12.66 -19.28
CA THR A 257 -1.43 -12.83 -20.65
C THR A 257 -0.81 -11.55 -21.21
N TRP A 258 -1.36 -10.38 -20.88
CA TRP A 258 -0.81 -9.10 -21.32
C TRP A 258 0.49 -8.79 -20.60
N MET A 259 0.57 -9.08 -19.30
CA MET A 259 1.80 -8.90 -18.51
C MET A 259 2.95 -9.78 -19.00
N ASP A 260 2.66 -11.04 -19.34
CA ASP A 260 3.65 -11.93 -19.94
C ASP A 260 4.09 -11.46 -21.34
N LEU A 261 3.14 -11.09 -22.21
CA LEU A 261 3.45 -10.74 -23.60
C LEU A 261 4.12 -9.37 -23.75
N LEU A 262 3.65 -8.35 -23.03
CA LEU A 262 4.07 -6.95 -23.20
C LEU A 262 5.13 -6.54 -22.18
N CYS A 263 4.93 -6.87 -20.90
CA CYS A 263 5.84 -6.50 -19.82
C CYS A 263 6.94 -7.54 -19.61
N LYS A 264 6.82 -8.72 -20.22
CA LYS A 264 7.79 -9.83 -20.11
C LYS A 264 8.04 -10.23 -18.66
N THR A 265 7.02 -10.17 -17.82
CA THR A 265 7.08 -10.64 -16.43
C THR A 265 7.38 -12.15 -16.41
N LEU A 266 8.41 -12.55 -15.66
CA LEU A 266 8.89 -13.92 -15.59
C LEU A 266 8.29 -14.70 -14.40
N VAL A 267 8.00 -13.97 -13.31
CA VAL A 267 7.37 -14.52 -12.10
C VAL A 267 5.88 -14.80 -12.33
N ASN A 268 5.37 -15.82 -11.66
CA ASN A 268 3.93 -16.09 -11.65
C ASN A 268 3.20 -14.93 -10.93
N PRO A 269 2.14 -14.34 -11.51
CA PRO A 269 1.46 -13.21 -10.89
C PRO A 269 0.88 -13.48 -9.49
N LEU A 270 0.34 -14.67 -9.24
CA LEU A 270 -0.16 -15.04 -7.91
C LEU A 270 0.99 -15.22 -6.91
N ARG A 271 2.14 -15.75 -7.37
CA ARG A 271 3.33 -15.87 -6.53
C ARG A 271 3.95 -14.51 -6.25
N ALA A 272 4.01 -13.59 -7.22
CA ALA A 272 4.47 -12.22 -7.01
C ALA A 272 3.59 -11.47 -6.00
N LEU A 273 2.26 -11.62 -6.12
CA LEU A 273 1.31 -11.09 -5.14
C LEU A 273 1.56 -11.70 -3.76
N TYR A 274 1.72 -13.01 -3.69
CA TYR A 274 2.05 -13.70 -2.44
C TYR A 274 3.34 -13.17 -1.81
N LEU A 275 4.41 -13.04 -2.60
CA LEU A 275 5.72 -12.50 -2.18
C LEU A 275 5.69 -10.99 -1.90
N THR A 276 4.55 -10.31 -2.13
CA THR A 276 4.29 -8.94 -1.66
C THR A 276 3.52 -8.97 -0.34
N VAL A 277 2.47 -9.80 -0.26
CA VAL A 277 1.58 -9.88 0.90
C VAL A 277 2.26 -10.55 2.09
N ALA A 278 2.88 -11.71 1.93
CA ALA A 278 3.50 -12.46 3.01
C ALA A 278 4.58 -11.66 3.77
N PRO A 279 5.60 -11.06 3.12
CA PRO A 279 6.55 -10.23 3.84
C PRO A 279 5.95 -8.94 4.41
N SER A 280 4.90 -8.39 3.80
CA SER A 280 4.17 -7.25 4.39
C SER A 280 3.50 -7.66 5.71
N MET A 281 2.89 -8.85 5.76
CA MET A 281 2.28 -9.39 6.98
C MET A 281 3.32 -9.77 8.04
N GLU A 282 4.45 -10.38 7.65
CA GLU A 282 5.58 -10.63 8.55
C GLU A 282 6.11 -9.32 9.16
N PHE A 283 6.27 -8.28 8.34
CA PHE A 283 6.69 -6.97 8.80
C PHE A 283 5.71 -6.39 9.80
N LEU A 284 4.41 -6.39 9.48
CA LEU A 284 3.37 -5.89 10.37
C LEU A 284 3.35 -6.64 11.72
N ARG A 285 3.49 -7.97 11.70
CA ARG A 285 3.61 -8.76 12.93
C ARG A 285 4.81 -8.36 13.80
N LEU A 286 5.91 -7.90 13.19
CA LEU A 286 7.12 -7.48 13.90
C LEU A 286 7.06 -6.05 14.44
N VAL A 287 6.16 -5.21 13.92
CA VAL A 287 6.17 -3.76 14.19
C VAL A 287 4.91 -3.20 14.81
N LEU A 288 3.78 -3.88 14.68
CA LEU A 288 2.53 -3.50 15.33
C LEU A 288 2.56 -3.89 16.82
N SER A 289 1.72 -3.22 17.61
CA SER A 289 1.58 -3.53 19.03
C SER A 289 0.97 -4.92 19.25
N ALA A 290 1.22 -5.51 20.42
CA ALA A 290 0.62 -6.80 20.78
C ALA A 290 -0.91 -6.79 20.68
N GLU A 291 -1.56 -5.70 21.12
CA GLU A 291 -3.01 -5.55 21.02
C GLU A 291 -3.51 -5.63 19.57
N GLN A 292 -2.82 -4.98 18.63
CA GLN A 292 -3.17 -5.00 17.22
C GLN A 292 -2.95 -6.37 16.58
N VAL A 293 -1.90 -7.10 17.01
CA VAL A 293 -1.57 -8.44 16.51
C VAL A 293 -2.53 -9.49 17.08
N GLU A 294 -2.80 -9.46 18.38
CA GLU A 294 -3.68 -10.42 19.09
C GLU A 294 -5.16 -10.20 18.76
N GLY A 295 -5.59 -8.94 18.61
CA GLY A 295 -6.96 -8.59 18.20
C GLY A 295 -7.30 -9.03 16.78
N ALA A 296 -6.29 -9.21 15.92
CA ALA A 296 -6.46 -9.70 14.55
C ALA A 296 -6.64 -11.23 14.50
N ARG A 297 -7.87 -11.71 14.76
CA ARG A 297 -8.38 -13.08 14.51
C ARG A 297 -7.33 -14.22 14.57
N GLY A 298 -6.66 -14.40 15.70
CA GLY A 298 -5.88 -15.59 16.04
C GLY A 298 -4.53 -15.74 15.31
N VAL A 299 -3.63 -16.52 15.92
CA VAL A 299 -2.21 -16.67 15.51
C VAL A 299 -2.04 -17.18 14.07
N ASP A 300 -3.00 -17.97 13.56
CA ASP A 300 -2.98 -18.52 12.19
C ASP A 300 -3.19 -17.47 11.09
N PHE A 301 -3.59 -16.23 11.44
CA PHE A 301 -3.75 -15.14 10.47
C PHE A 301 -2.43 -14.54 9.99
N TRP A 302 -1.37 -14.63 10.80
CA TRP A 302 -0.10 -13.98 10.54
C TRP A 302 0.92 -14.96 9.94
N PRO A 303 1.05 -15.05 8.60
CA PRO A 303 2.03 -15.94 7.99
C PRO A 303 3.45 -15.57 8.45
N ASP A 304 4.25 -16.60 8.71
CA ASP A 304 5.67 -16.45 9.04
C ASP A 304 6.48 -17.50 8.26
N GLU A 305 6.78 -17.18 7.00
CA GLU A 305 7.63 -17.99 6.13
C GLU A 305 9.12 -17.72 6.36
N GLY A 306 9.44 -16.72 7.19
CA GLY A 306 10.81 -16.29 7.46
C GLY A 306 11.45 -15.54 6.29
N ILE A 307 10.63 -14.94 5.42
CA ILE A 307 11.11 -14.18 4.25
C ILE A 307 11.98 -13.01 4.71
N LEU A 308 11.55 -12.25 5.72
CA LEU A 308 12.33 -11.13 6.25
C LEU A 308 13.59 -11.56 7.03
N ARG A 309 13.75 -12.86 7.29
CA ARG A 309 14.92 -13.46 7.96
C ARG A 309 15.94 -14.05 6.98
N THR A 310 15.63 -14.08 5.68
CA THR A 310 16.54 -14.51 4.62
C THR A 310 17.87 -13.75 4.67
N ALA A 311 18.93 -14.40 4.18
CA ALA A 311 20.25 -13.79 4.15
C ALA A 311 20.25 -12.57 3.23
N VAL A 312 21.00 -11.53 3.63
CA VAL A 312 21.24 -10.40 2.73
C VAL A 312 22.14 -10.89 1.62
N GLU A 313 21.68 -10.72 0.38
CA GLU A 313 22.41 -11.07 -0.81
C GLU A 313 23.51 -10.02 -1.04
N PRO A 314 24.79 -10.40 -1.15
CA PRO A 314 25.85 -9.46 -1.50
C PRO A 314 25.52 -8.76 -2.82
N GLU A 315 25.79 -7.46 -2.93
CA GLU A 315 25.51 -6.68 -4.15
C GLU A 315 26.15 -7.30 -5.41
N ALA A 316 27.32 -7.94 -5.24
CA ALA A 316 28.02 -8.65 -6.31
C ALA A 316 27.30 -9.93 -6.81
N GLU A 317 26.40 -10.50 -6.01
CA GLU A 317 25.65 -11.73 -6.31
C GLU A 317 24.26 -11.45 -6.89
N VAL A 318 23.79 -10.19 -6.84
CA VAL A 318 22.56 -9.76 -7.52
C VAL A 318 22.78 -9.80 -9.04
N THR A 319 22.28 -10.86 -9.67
CA THR A 319 22.50 -11.11 -11.10
C THR A 319 21.82 -10.05 -11.97
N LYS A 320 22.52 -9.54 -12.99
CA LYS A 320 21.95 -8.65 -14.03
C LYS A 320 21.39 -9.40 -15.24
N GLU A 321 21.08 -10.69 -15.09
CA GLU A 321 20.71 -11.59 -16.19
C GLU A 321 19.49 -11.10 -16.97
N HIS A 322 18.45 -10.61 -16.28
CA HIS A 322 17.24 -10.11 -16.93
C HIS A 322 17.26 -8.60 -17.21
N ARG A 323 18.42 -7.94 -17.14
CA ARG A 323 18.53 -6.50 -17.40
C ARG A 323 18.11 -6.20 -18.85
N PRO A 324 17.09 -5.36 -19.07
CA PRO A 324 16.66 -4.98 -20.41
C PRO A 324 17.67 -4.06 -21.11
N GLU A 325 17.54 -3.92 -22.43
CA GLU A 325 18.19 -2.83 -23.17
C GLU A 325 17.81 -1.47 -22.57
N GLU A 326 18.70 -0.49 -22.71
CA GLU A 326 18.58 0.82 -22.04
C GLU A 326 17.18 1.44 -22.19
N LYS A 327 16.66 1.57 -23.42
CA LYS A 327 15.32 2.11 -23.74
C LYS A 327 14.12 1.42 -23.06
N TRP A 328 14.33 0.27 -22.41
CA TRP A 328 13.31 -0.57 -21.81
C TRP A 328 13.50 -0.74 -20.29
N ILE A 329 14.49 -0.07 -19.70
CA ILE A 329 14.73 -0.03 -18.25
C ILE A 329 13.44 0.41 -17.52
N ALA A 330 13.20 -0.16 -16.33
CA ALA A 330 12.01 0.05 -15.50
C ALA A 330 10.67 -0.45 -16.09
N SER A 331 10.61 -0.77 -17.39
CA SER A 331 9.36 -1.11 -18.08
C SER A 331 9.15 -2.61 -18.30
N ARG A 332 10.22 -3.35 -18.60
CA ARG A 332 10.15 -4.80 -18.89
C ARG A 332 11.46 -5.50 -18.59
N LEU A 333 11.41 -6.82 -18.45
CA LEU A 333 12.60 -7.66 -18.31
C LEU A 333 13.12 -8.18 -19.66
N ARG A 334 14.40 -8.53 -19.69
CA ARG A 334 15.00 -9.31 -20.78
C ARG A 334 14.74 -10.80 -20.56
N VAL A 335 14.27 -11.48 -21.60
CA VAL A 335 14.03 -12.92 -21.59
C VAL A 335 14.87 -13.55 -22.67
N ASP A 336 15.96 -14.20 -22.28
CA ASP A 336 16.78 -14.94 -23.24
C ASP A 336 16.05 -16.22 -23.68
N ASN A 337 16.19 -16.57 -24.96
CA ASN A 337 15.53 -17.74 -25.55
C ASN A 337 13.99 -17.73 -25.43
N GLU A 338 13.36 -16.55 -25.50
CA GLU A 338 11.91 -16.33 -25.33
C GLU A 338 11.04 -17.30 -26.14
N LEU A 339 11.34 -17.49 -27.44
CA LEU A 339 10.59 -18.41 -28.31
C LEU A 339 10.65 -19.86 -27.81
N ARG A 340 11.81 -20.31 -27.33
CA ARG A 340 12.02 -21.66 -26.80
C ARG A 340 11.30 -21.86 -25.48
N LEU A 341 11.37 -20.87 -24.57
CA LEU A 341 10.68 -20.92 -23.27
C LEU A 341 9.16 -20.94 -23.46
N ARG A 342 8.64 -20.10 -24.37
CA ARG A 342 7.22 -20.06 -24.71
C ARG A 342 6.74 -21.33 -25.41
N ALA A 343 7.54 -21.91 -26.31
CA ALA A 343 7.25 -23.22 -26.90
C ALA A 343 7.22 -24.32 -25.83
N ARG A 344 8.21 -24.38 -24.92
CA ARG A 344 8.21 -25.33 -23.79
C ARG A 344 6.98 -25.16 -22.90
N ARG A 345 6.55 -23.92 -22.64
CA ARG A 345 5.31 -23.63 -21.89
C ARG A 345 4.07 -24.15 -22.64
N TRP A 346 3.98 -23.92 -23.94
CA TRP A 346 2.89 -24.44 -24.76
C TRP A 346 2.84 -25.97 -24.76
N LEU A 347 3.99 -26.64 -24.92
CA LEU A 347 4.09 -28.10 -24.80
C LEU A 347 3.72 -28.61 -23.40
N ARG A 348 4.12 -27.91 -22.33
CA ARG A 348 3.70 -28.24 -20.96
C ARG A 348 2.19 -28.08 -20.77
N TRP A 349 1.59 -27.05 -21.38
CA TRP A 349 0.15 -26.80 -21.34
C TRP A 349 -0.66 -27.87 -22.07
N THR A 350 -0.22 -28.31 -23.26
CA THR A 350 -0.90 -29.39 -24.00
C THR A 350 -0.82 -30.72 -23.26
N ARG A 351 0.30 -30.99 -22.57
CA ARG A 351 0.53 -32.22 -21.80
C ARG A 351 -0.19 -32.25 -20.44
N LYS A 352 -0.31 -31.10 -19.75
CA LYS A 352 -1.06 -30.98 -18.46
C LYS A 352 -2.59 -30.93 -18.62
N LYS A 353 -3.12 -30.95 -19.84
CA LYS A 353 -4.56 -31.15 -20.07
C LYS A 353 -5.02 -32.57 -19.71
N GLU A 354 -4.07 -33.52 -19.59
CA GLU A 354 -4.33 -34.93 -19.24
C GLU A 354 -4.18 -35.24 -17.74
N GLU A 355 -3.52 -34.39 -16.93
CA GLU A 355 -3.28 -34.67 -15.51
C GLU A 355 -3.90 -33.60 -14.59
N LYS A 356 -4.97 -33.98 -13.88
CA LYS A 356 -5.52 -33.22 -12.76
C LYS A 356 -4.57 -33.32 -11.56
N GLY A 357 -3.76 -32.28 -11.30
CA GLY A 357 -2.98 -32.25 -10.06
C GLY A 357 -2.02 -31.07 -9.90
N LYS A 358 -2.31 -30.25 -8.88
CA LYS A 358 -1.44 -29.42 -8.02
C LYS A 358 -0.22 -28.70 -8.63
N GLY A 359 -0.25 -27.38 -8.50
CA GLY A 359 0.93 -26.51 -8.34
C GLY A 359 1.68 -26.13 -9.61
N LYS A 360 2.18 -24.89 -9.66
CA LYS A 360 3.05 -24.35 -10.73
C LYS A 360 2.37 -24.25 -12.11
N ARG A 361 1.26 -23.51 -12.19
CA ARG A 361 0.75 -22.98 -13.48
C ARG A 361 1.48 -21.67 -13.79
N GLY A 362 2.11 -21.56 -14.96
CA GLY A 362 2.36 -20.24 -15.59
C GLY A 362 3.71 -19.56 -15.39
N LEU A 363 4.72 -20.19 -14.78
CA LEU A 363 6.07 -19.64 -14.69
C LEU A 363 6.81 -19.78 -16.05
N LEU A 364 7.45 -18.70 -16.53
CA LEU A 364 8.42 -18.81 -17.63
C LEU A 364 9.75 -19.38 -17.15
N VAL A 365 10.12 -19.04 -15.90
CA VAL A 365 11.31 -19.50 -15.19
C VAL A 365 10.87 -20.08 -13.85
N ASP A 366 11.31 -21.30 -13.54
CA ASP A 366 11.09 -21.91 -12.24
C ASP A 366 12.33 -21.60 -11.38
N TRP A 367 12.19 -20.72 -10.38
CA TRP A 367 13.20 -20.55 -9.34
C TRP A 367 13.02 -21.66 -8.29
N ASP A 368 14.13 -22.15 -7.73
CA ASP A 368 14.07 -23.05 -6.58
C ASP A 368 13.43 -22.32 -5.38
N ASP A 369 12.76 -23.07 -4.51
CA ASP A 369 12.08 -22.51 -3.34
C ASP A 369 13.11 -21.74 -2.48
N GLY A 370 12.82 -20.46 -2.19
CA GLY A 370 13.73 -19.55 -1.47
C GLY A 370 14.62 -18.67 -2.36
N ASN A 371 14.74 -18.98 -3.65
CA ASN A 371 15.53 -18.19 -4.62
C ASN A 371 14.69 -17.14 -5.38
N GLU A 372 13.50 -16.80 -4.91
CA GLU A 372 12.57 -15.88 -5.59
C GLU A 372 12.75 -14.42 -5.18
N ILE A 373 13.55 -14.15 -4.16
CA ILE A 373 13.75 -12.84 -3.55
C ILE A 373 15.24 -12.53 -3.47
N TRP A 374 15.60 -11.28 -3.72
CA TRP A 374 16.86 -10.71 -3.26
C TRP A 374 16.60 -9.84 -2.05
N MET A 375 17.20 -10.18 -0.91
CA MET A 375 17.18 -9.33 0.28
C MET A 375 18.40 -8.40 0.23
N HIS A 376 18.17 -7.09 0.09
CA HIS A 376 19.24 -6.09 0.00
C HIS A 376 19.61 -5.51 1.35
N PHE A 377 18.62 -5.40 2.24
CA PHE A 377 18.79 -4.75 3.53
C PHE A 377 17.84 -5.34 4.58
N ARG A 378 18.33 -5.54 5.80
CA ARG A 378 17.51 -5.86 6.98
C ARG A 378 18.20 -5.39 8.25
N PRO A 379 17.48 -5.24 9.38
CA PRO A 379 18.09 -4.88 10.66
C PRO A 379 19.02 -5.99 11.17
N GLU A 380 20.08 -5.60 11.88
CA GLU A 380 20.99 -6.56 12.53
C GLU A 380 20.26 -7.31 13.66
N ARG A 381 20.60 -8.60 13.87
CA ARG A 381 19.94 -9.47 14.87
C ARG A 381 19.88 -8.85 16.27
N GLY A 382 20.94 -8.14 16.68
CA GLY A 382 21.01 -7.52 18.01
C GLY A 382 20.05 -6.36 18.25
N VAL A 383 19.44 -5.77 17.22
CA VAL A 383 18.39 -4.75 17.37
C VAL A 383 17.03 -5.40 17.59
N MET A 384 16.76 -6.55 16.96
CA MET A 384 15.52 -7.29 17.14
C MET A 384 15.42 -8.01 18.50
N ASP A 385 16.55 -8.48 19.04
CA ASP A 385 16.57 -9.25 20.30
C ASP A 385 16.56 -8.36 21.56
N ARG A 386 17.12 -7.14 21.50
CA ARG A 386 17.19 -6.23 22.67
C ARG A 386 15.84 -5.65 23.06
N GLU A 387 14.96 -5.42 22.09
CA GLU A 387 13.65 -4.80 22.34
C GLU A 387 12.60 -5.81 22.79
N GLY A 388 12.69 -7.08 22.38
CA GLY A 388 11.87 -8.13 23.00
C GLY A 388 12.09 -8.22 24.52
N ASP A 389 13.32 -7.96 24.96
CA ASP A 389 13.68 -7.89 26.38
C ASP A 389 13.26 -6.55 27.04
N ASP A 390 13.28 -5.43 26.32
CA ASP A 390 12.96 -4.11 26.88
C ASP A 390 11.45 -3.81 26.89
N GLU A 391 10.68 -4.26 25.89
CA GLU A 391 9.21 -4.29 25.93
C GLU A 391 8.70 -5.25 27.00
N ALA A 392 9.31 -6.44 27.13
CA ALA A 392 8.97 -7.37 28.22
C ALA A 392 9.26 -6.76 29.60
N LYS A 393 10.35 -5.98 29.74
CA LYS A 393 10.66 -5.26 30.99
C LYS A 393 9.71 -4.09 31.25
N LEU A 394 9.29 -3.35 30.21
CA LEU A 394 8.35 -2.23 30.34
C LEU A 394 6.95 -2.73 30.71
N ASN A 395 6.46 -3.79 30.06
CA ASN A 395 5.18 -4.42 30.39
C ASN A 395 5.21 -5.02 31.80
N ALA A 396 6.28 -5.73 32.18
CA ALA A 396 6.44 -6.23 33.54
C ALA A 396 6.48 -5.11 34.61
N LYS A 397 6.93 -3.90 34.25
CA LYS A 397 6.95 -2.76 35.17
C LYS A 397 5.56 -2.15 35.33
N ASN A 398 4.82 -2.03 34.23
CA ASN A 398 3.44 -1.52 34.23
C ASN A 398 2.49 -2.49 34.95
N ASP A 399 2.66 -3.80 34.77
CA ASP A 399 1.89 -4.83 35.49
C ASP A 399 2.13 -4.78 37.00
N VAL A 400 3.37 -4.52 37.44
CA VAL A 400 3.71 -4.37 38.86
C VAL A 400 3.15 -3.06 39.44
N GLU A 401 3.10 -1.99 38.67
CA GLU A 401 2.48 -0.72 39.09
C GLU A 401 0.95 -0.85 39.19
N ASP A 402 0.30 -1.56 38.26
CA ASP A 402 -1.14 -1.86 38.30
C ASP A 402 -1.52 -2.88 39.40
N GLU A 403 -0.69 -3.88 39.69
CA GLU A 403 -0.86 -4.75 40.86
C GLU A 403 -0.70 -3.98 42.17
N SER A 404 0.18 -2.98 42.22
CA SER A 404 0.36 -2.14 43.41
C SER A 404 -0.83 -1.18 43.63
N SER A 405 -1.40 -0.66 42.54
CA SER A 405 -2.60 0.18 42.51
C SER A 405 -3.86 -0.61 42.91
N SER A 406 -4.01 -1.84 42.40
CA SER A 406 -5.12 -2.73 42.72
C SER A 406 -5.02 -3.36 44.13
N ARG A 407 -3.80 -3.57 44.67
CA ARG A 407 -3.63 -3.90 46.11
C ARG A 407 -3.97 -2.74 47.03
N ALA A 408 -3.78 -1.49 46.60
CA ALA A 408 -4.19 -0.33 47.37
C ALA A 408 -5.73 -0.13 47.37
N SER A 409 -6.43 -0.57 46.32
CA SER A 409 -7.90 -0.50 46.26
C SER A 409 -8.62 -1.70 46.89
N SER A 410 -8.05 -2.92 46.80
CA SER A 410 -8.66 -4.15 47.36
C SER A 410 -8.57 -4.29 48.89
N ALA A 411 -7.91 -3.36 49.59
CA ALA A 411 -7.98 -3.26 51.06
C ALA A 411 -9.29 -2.63 51.57
N ARG A 412 -10.21 -2.23 50.68
CA ARG A 412 -11.53 -1.68 51.03
C ARG A 412 -12.62 -2.25 50.12
N GLU A 413 -12.97 -3.52 50.28
CA GLU A 413 -14.34 -4.05 50.12
C GLU A 413 -14.31 -5.57 50.20
N GLY A 414 -14.72 -6.10 51.35
CA GLY A 414 -15.11 -7.50 51.47
C GLY A 414 -16.61 -7.60 51.31
N THR A 415 -17.09 -8.38 50.35
CA THR A 415 -17.94 -9.57 50.59
C THR A 415 -18.33 -10.22 49.26
N ALA A 416 -18.24 -11.55 49.26
CA ALA A 416 -18.40 -12.43 48.11
C ALA A 416 -19.86 -12.72 47.77
N VAL A 417 -20.14 -12.95 46.49
CA VAL A 417 -21.21 -13.84 46.00
C VAL A 417 -20.71 -14.54 44.73
N LYS A 418 -20.71 -15.88 44.73
CA LYS A 418 -20.59 -16.74 43.53
C LYS A 418 -22.00 -17.00 42.95
N PRO A 419 -22.12 -17.16 41.62
CA PRO A 419 -22.47 -18.48 41.07
C PRO A 419 -21.62 -18.81 39.81
N GLU A 420 -21.06 -20.01 39.70
CA GLU A 420 -21.61 -21.27 39.15
C GLU A 420 -21.57 -21.35 37.60
N GLU A 421 -20.95 -22.45 37.19
CA GLU A 421 -20.54 -22.95 35.88
C GLU A 421 -21.60 -22.91 34.76
N ASP A 422 -21.20 -22.78 33.50
CA ASP A 422 -20.98 -23.95 32.61
C ASP A 422 -20.84 -23.51 31.13
N MET A 423 -19.74 -23.87 30.47
CA MET A 423 -19.66 -23.97 29.00
C MET A 423 -18.38 -24.70 28.60
N THR A 424 -18.45 -26.02 28.63
CA THR A 424 -17.49 -26.89 27.93
C THR A 424 -18.08 -27.41 26.62
N SER A 425 -17.16 -27.65 25.68
CA SER A 425 -17.32 -28.32 24.39
C SER A 425 -17.92 -27.50 23.24
N TRP A 426 -17.06 -27.05 22.32
CA TRP A 426 -17.15 -27.29 20.88
C TRP A 426 -15.78 -26.97 20.26
N THR A 427 -14.90 -27.98 20.24
CA THR A 427 -13.66 -27.98 19.47
C THR A 427 -13.82 -28.88 18.25
N THR A 428 -13.23 -28.41 17.15
CA THR A 428 -12.75 -29.18 15.99
C THR A 428 -13.78 -29.61 14.94
N ARG A 429 -13.85 -28.85 13.84
CA ARG A 429 -13.87 -29.43 12.48
C ARG A 429 -13.29 -28.45 11.46
N THR A 430 -12.03 -28.72 11.17
CA THR A 430 -11.16 -28.15 10.14
C THR A 430 -11.63 -28.57 8.74
N ILE A 431 -11.70 -27.56 7.86
CA ILE A 431 -11.23 -27.52 6.47
C ILE A 431 -11.31 -28.85 5.69
N ASP A 432 -12.35 -28.98 4.88
CA ASP A 432 -12.31 -29.55 3.52
C ASP A 432 -13.73 -29.46 2.92
N ALA A 433 -13.99 -28.45 2.08
CA ALA A 433 -14.99 -28.46 0.99
C ALA A 433 -15.42 -27.04 0.57
N VAL A 434 -14.63 -26.34 -0.26
CA VAL A 434 -15.19 -25.36 -1.22
C VAL A 434 -14.38 -25.38 -2.52
N VAL A 435 -14.31 -26.54 -3.19
CA VAL A 435 -14.15 -26.60 -4.66
C VAL A 435 -14.90 -27.84 -5.15
N GLY A 436 -16.15 -27.66 -5.54
CA GLY A 436 -16.90 -28.71 -6.24
C GLY A 436 -18.40 -28.48 -6.26
N GLY A 437 -18.92 -27.98 -7.38
CA GLY A 437 -20.30 -28.23 -7.82
C GLY A 437 -21.13 -26.97 -8.05
N GLY A 438 -21.54 -26.76 -9.31
CA GLY A 438 -22.57 -25.80 -9.72
C GLY A 438 -22.18 -25.03 -10.96
#